data_AF-A0A1I4MQF5-F1
#
_entry.id   AF-A0A1I4MQF5-F1
#
_cell.length_a   1.000
_cell.length_b   1.000
_cell.length_c   1.000
_cell.angle_alpha   90.00
_cell.angle_beta   90.00
_cell.angle_gamma   90.00
#
_symmetry.space_group_name_H-M   'P 1'
#
loop_
_entity.id
_entity.type
_entity.pdbx_description
1 polymer ?
#
loop_
_entity_poly.entity_id
_entity_poly.type
_entity_poly.pdbx_seq_one_letter_code
_entity_poly.pdbx_strand_id
1 'polypeptide(L)'
;MLSEQLLYEEYPWSKPVIPDINPSEGFYDSIPWVFNQAQLELIDKMFSEMEGWFSDRGLPVDIAIYEVKLIFDDSLEVEFLSGAPEIRLIVKRYKQIFKKLE
;
A
#
# COMPACT_ATOMS: atom_id res chain seq x y z
N MET A 1 -9.17 9.41 13.41
CA MET A 1 -9.67 9.24 12.03
C MET A 1 -8.44 9.05 11.18
N LEU A 2 -8.34 7.95 10.44
CA LEU A 2 -7.17 7.67 9.61
C LEU A 2 -7.17 8.59 8.38
N SER A 3 -5.98 8.89 7.87
CA SER A 3 -5.76 9.60 6.61
C SER A 3 -4.53 9.05 5.92
N GLU A 4 -4.39 9.31 4.62
CA GLU A 4 -3.19 8.97 3.86
C GLU A 4 -1.91 9.50 4.52
N GLN A 5 -1.92 10.78 4.92
CA GLN A 5 -0.78 11.42 5.59
C GLN A 5 -0.40 10.70 6.89
N LEU A 6 -1.38 10.35 7.73
CA LEU A 6 -1.10 9.64 8.99
C LEU A 6 -0.51 8.26 8.73
N LEU A 7 -1.00 7.53 7.72
CA LEU A 7 -0.44 6.23 7.36
C LEU A 7 0.98 6.36 6.80
N TYR A 8 1.30 7.42 6.09
CA TYR A 8 2.67 7.71 5.65
C TYR A 8 3.61 8.14 6.78
N GLU A 9 3.07 8.71 7.87
CA GLU A 9 3.84 9.05 9.07
C GLU A 9 4.14 7.79 9.89
N GLU A 10 3.17 6.90 10.05
CA GLU A 10 3.30 5.62 10.77
C GLU A 10 4.14 4.60 9.99
N TYR A 11 3.95 4.50 8.66
CA TYR A 11 4.66 3.58 7.78
C TYR A 11 5.42 4.34 6.68
N PRO A 12 6.59 4.94 6.97
CA PRO A 12 7.32 5.76 6.00
C PRO A 12 7.68 5.04 4.69
N TRP A 13 7.85 3.72 4.73
CA TRP A 13 8.13 2.88 3.55
C TRP A 13 6.96 2.78 2.58
N SER A 14 5.75 3.13 3.01
CA SER A 14 4.54 3.03 2.19
C SER A 14 4.33 4.21 1.24
N LYS A 15 5.13 5.28 1.39
CA LYS A 15 5.11 6.43 0.49
C LYS A 15 5.45 5.97 -0.95
N PRO A 16 4.66 6.37 -1.96
CA PRO A 16 4.94 6.05 -3.35
C PRO A 16 6.35 6.43 -3.76
N VAL A 17 7.08 5.47 -4.33
CA VAL A 17 8.37 5.71 -4.98
C VAL A 17 8.09 6.41 -6.29
N ILE A 18 8.48 7.67 -6.38
CA ILE A 18 8.46 8.44 -7.64
C ILE A 18 9.71 8.01 -8.42
N PRO A 19 9.56 7.31 -9.55
CA PRO A 19 10.71 6.90 -10.33
C PRO A 19 11.38 8.15 -10.94
N ASP A 20 12.72 8.15 -10.97
CA ASP A 20 13.53 9.22 -11.55
C ASP A 20 13.48 9.16 -13.10
N ILE A 21 12.31 9.46 -13.64
CA ILE A 21 12.04 9.51 -15.07
C ILE A 21 11.66 10.95 -15.41
N ASN A 22 12.07 11.40 -16.59
CA ASN A 22 11.76 12.74 -17.07
C ASN A 22 10.24 13.00 -17.00
N PRO A 23 9.77 14.06 -16.29
CA PRO A 23 8.35 14.38 -16.18
C PRO A 23 7.64 14.59 -17.52
N SER A 24 8.38 14.82 -18.61
CA SER A 24 7.84 14.90 -19.97
C SER A 24 7.57 13.54 -20.64
N GLU A 25 7.97 12.43 -20.02
CA GLU A 25 7.85 11.07 -20.57
C GLU A 25 6.80 10.20 -19.84
N GLY A 26 6.14 10.71 -18.81
CA GLY A 26 5.08 9.99 -18.10
C GLY A 26 4.22 10.87 -17.19
N PHE A 27 2.96 10.50 -17.01
CA PHE A 27 2.08 11.09 -16.00
C PHE A 27 2.31 10.36 -14.67
N TYR A 28 3.15 10.90 -13.80
CA TYR A 28 3.38 10.39 -12.44
C TYR A 28 2.76 11.32 -11.38
N ASP A 29 1.61 11.90 -11.69
CA ASP A 29 0.83 12.59 -10.67
C ASP A 29 0.23 11.52 -9.75
N SER A 30 0.72 11.45 -8.51
CA SER A 30 0.14 10.58 -7.48
C SER A 30 -1.34 10.94 -7.31
N ILE A 31 -2.23 10.02 -7.67
CA ILE A 31 -3.67 10.22 -7.49
C ILE A 31 -3.94 10.24 -5.97
N PRO A 32 -4.58 11.30 -5.43
CA PRO A 32 -4.90 11.36 -4.01
C PRO A 32 -5.75 10.17 -3.57
N TRP A 33 -5.52 9.68 -2.36
CA TRP A 33 -6.30 8.58 -1.83
C TRP A 33 -7.77 8.99 -1.62
N VAL A 34 -8.68 8.25 -2.25
CA VAL A 34 -10.14 8.44 -2.14
C VAL A 34 -10.82 7.38 -1.25
N PHE A 35 -10.03 6.71 -0.39
CA PHE A 35 -10.51 5.66 0.49
C PHE A 35 -11.41 6.20 1.60
N ASN A 36 -12.50 5.48 1.90
CA ASN A 36 -13.31 5.72 3.09
C ASN A 36 -12.60 5.22 4.37
N GLN A 37 -13.16 5.50 5.55
CA GLN A 37 -12.51 5.13 6.82
C GLN A 37 -12.31 3.62 7.00
N ALA A 38 -13.31 2.79 6.66
CA ALA A 38 -13.18 1.34 6.78
C ALA A 38 -12.09 0.77 5.84
N GLN A 39 -11.97 1.36 4.66
CA GLN A 39 -10.92 1.03 3.69
C GLN A 39 -9.53 1.45 4.20
N LEU A 40 -9.41 2.64 4.79
CA LEU A 40 -8.17 3.10 5.42
C LEU A 40 -7.75 2.21 6.60
N GLU A 41 -8.70 1.73 7.42
CA GLU A 41 -8.43 0.77 8.49
C GLU A 41 -7.94 -0.58 7.97
N LEU A 42 -8.41 -1.02 6.79
CA LEU A 42 -7.87 -2.23 6.15
C LEU A 42 -6.46 -2.01 5.61
N ILE A 43 -6.18 -0.84 5.04
CA ILE A 43 -4.84 -0.49 4.57
C ILE A 43 -3.86 -0.43 5.75
N ASP A 44 -4.25 0.18 6.86
CA ASP A 44 -3.48 0.20 8.11
C ASP A 44 -3.11 -1.21 8.57
N LYS A 45 -4.11 -2.10 8.72
CA LYS A 45 -3.88 -3.50 9.11
C LYS A 45 -2.99 -4.25 8.13
N MET A 46 -3.14 -3.99 6.83
CA MET A 46 -2.28 -4.58 5.81
C MET A 46 -0.84 -4.13 5.99
N PHE A 47 -0.60 -2.84 6.20
CA PHE A 47 0.74 -2.29 6.44
C PHE A 47 1.34 -2.80 7.74
N SER A 48 0.59 -2.83 8.85
CA SER A 48 1.06 -3.40 10.12
C SER A 48 1.48 -4.86 9.95
N GLU A 49 0.72 -5.67 9.20
CA GLU A 49 1.03 -7.07 9.02
C GLU A 49 2.24 -7.30 8.11
N MET A 50 2.40 -6.46 7.07
CA MET A 50 3.60 -6.46 6.23
C MET A 50 4.84 -6.12 7.05
N GLU A 51 4.80 -5.05 7.84
CA GLU A 51 5.90 -4.64 8.71
C GLU A 51 6.18 -5.65 9.83
N GLY A 52 5.11 -6.22 10.41
CA GLY A 52 5.19 -7.28 11.42
C GLY A 52 5.91 -8.52 10.89
N TRP A 53 5.67 -8.91 9.62
CA TRP A 53 6.35 -10.06 9.02
C TRP A 53 7.89 -9.91 9.02
N PHE A 54 8.40 -8.71 8.71
CA PHE A 54 9.83 -8.39 8.74
C PHE A 54 10.34 -8.29 10.19
N SER A 55 9.60 -7.57 11.04
CA SER A 55 9.97 -7.32 12.43
C SER A 55 10.08 -8.61 13.26
N ASP A 56 9.15 -9.54 13.09
CA ASP A 56 9.14 -10.86 13.75
C ASP A 56 10.37 -11.71 13.38
N ARG A 57 11.03 -11.39 12.27
CA ARG A 57 12.24 -12.06 11.77
C ARG A 57 13.52 -11.27 12.04
N GLY A 58 13.43 -10.11 12.69
CA GLY A 58 14.55 -9.21 12.90
C GLY A 58 15.13 -8.65 11.60
N LEU A 59 14.31 -8.54 10.55
CA LEU A 59 14.71 -8.02 9.25
C LEU A 59 14.24 -6.57 9.08
N PRO A 60 14.98 -5.72 8.35
CA PRO A 60 14.48 -4.42 7.94
C PRO A 60 13.33 -4.60 6.94
N VAL A 61 12.40 -3.64 6.91
CA VAL A 61 11.32 -3.61 5.92
C VAL A 61 11.92 -3.41 4.51
N ASP A 62 11.72 -4.38 3.63
CA ASP A 62 12.14 -4.36 2.23
C ASP A 62 10.90 -4.34 1.31
N ILE A 63 10.31 -3.14 1.20
CA ILE A 63 9.09 -2.91 0.41
C ILE A 63 9.21 -1.54 -0.25
N ALA A 64 8.96 -1.48 -1.56
CA ALA A 64 8.78 -0.25 -2.31
C ALA A 64 7.35 -0.23 -2.87
N ILE A 65 6.54 0.73 -2.43
CA ILE A 65 5.19 0.96 -2.96
C ILE A 65 5.30 1.92 -4.13
N TYR A 66 4.69 1.60 -5.26
CA TYR A 66 4.55 2.52 -6.39
C TYR A 66 3.17 3.19 -6.37
N GLU A 67 2.13 2.43 -6.03
CA GLU A 67 0.76 2.96 -6.00
C GLU A 67 -0.15 2.14 -5.09
N VAL A 68 -1.09 2.83 -4.43
CA VAL A 68 -2.23 2.24 -3.73
C VAL A 68 -3.47 2.98 -4.20
N LYS A 69 -4.38 2.30 -4.91
CA LYS A 69 -5.55 2.94 -5.52
C LYS A 69 -6.79 2.05 -5.48
N LEU A 70 -7.95 2.68 -5.67
CA LEU A 70 -9.15 1.99 -6.10
C LEU A 70 -9.15 1.86 -7.62
N ILE A 71 -9.65 0.73 -8.12
CA ILE A 71 -9.97 0.52 -9.53
C ILE A 71 -11.50 0.48 -9.73
N PHE A 72 -11.96 0.35 -10.99
CA PHE A 72 -13.37 0.54 -11.39
C PHE A 72 -14.44 -0.23 -10.60
N ASP A 73 -14.09 -1.32 -9.91
CA ASP A 73 -14.98 -2.15 -9.09
C ASP A 73 -14.74 -1.93 -7.58
N ASP A 74 -14.28 -0.73 -7.18
CA ASP A 74 -13.89 -0.38 -5.81
C ASP A 74 -12.90 -1.37 -5.15
N SER A 75 -12.20 -2.17 -5.98
CA SER A 75 -11.16 -3.05 -5.50
C SER A 75 -9.89 -2.28 -5.18
N LEU A 76 -9.22 -2.71 -4.12
CA LEU A 76 -7.88 -2.27 -3.79
C LEU A 76 -6.86 -2.83 -4.81
N GLU A 77 -6.13 -1.95 -5.47
CA GLU A 77 -4.92 -2.26 -6.21
C GLU A 77 -3.71 -1.70 -5.46
N VAL A 78 -2.65 -2.51 -5.37
CA VAL A 78 -1.40 -2.19 -4.68
C VAL A 78 -0.27 -2.62 -5.60
N GLU A 79 0.42 -1.65 -6.17
CA GLU A 79 1.58 -1.85 -7.02
C GLU A 79 2.83 -1.69 -6.15
N PHE A 80 3.63 -2.75 -6.03
CA PHE A 80 4.76 -2.77 -5.12
C PHE A 80 5.85 -3.76 -5.54
N LEU A 81 7.04 -3.58 -4.99
CA LEU A 81 8.18 -4.48 -5.08
C LEU A 81 8.63 -4.90 -3.68
N SER A 82 8.92 -6.19 -3.51
CA SER A 82 9.54 -6.75 -2.31
C SER A 82 10.23 -8.06 -2.65
N GLY A 83 11.38 -8.34 -2.03
CA GLY A 83 12.06 -9.63 -2.13
C GLY A 83 11.36 -10.77 -1.39
N ALA A 84 10.42 -10.46 -0.50
CA ALA A 84 9.72 -11.44 0.33
C ALA A 84 8.39 -11.89 -0.31
N PRO A 85 8.24 -13.17 -0.72
CA PRO A 85 7.01 -13.65 -1.36
C PRO A 85 5.78 -13.60 -0.43
N GLU A 86 5.98 -13.66 0.89
CA GLU A 86 4.91 -13.55 1.88
C GLU A 86 4.20 -12.21 1.85
N ILE A 87 4.91 -11.13 1.48
CA ILE A 87 4.29 -9.82 1.32
C ILE A 87 3.23 -9.84 0.21
N ARG A 88 3.49 -10.57 -0.88
CA ARG A 88 2.48 -10.80 -1.95
C ARG A 88 1.27 -11.56 -1.45
N LEU A 89 1.45 -12.51 -0.53
CA LEU A 89 0.34 -13.26 0.05
C LEU A 89 -0.51 -12.39 0.98
N ILE A 90 0.13 -11.55 1.80
CA ILE A 90 -0.55 -10.58 2.68
C ILE A 90 -1.40 -9.63 1.83
N VAL A 91 -0.79 -8.94 0.86
CA VAL A 91 -1.50 -8.02 -0.03
C VAL A 91 -2.65 -8.72 -0.75
N LYS A 92 -2.43 -9.92 -1.31
CA LYS A 92 -3.49 -10.70 -1.97
C LYS A 92 -4.68 -10.98 -1.05
N ARG A 93 -4.43 -11.33 0.22
CA ARG A 93 -5.49 -11.57 1.20
C ARG A 93 -6.27 -10.28 1.49
N TYR A 94 -5.60 -9.15 1.69
CA TYR A 94 -6.29 -7.87 1.94
C TYR A 94 -7.09 -7.40 0.73
N LYS A 95 -6.58 -7.56 -0.51
CA LYS A 95 -7.37 -7.30 -1.73
C LYS A 95 -8.67 -8.12 -1.76
N GLN A 96 -8.65 -9.37 -1.30
CA GLN A 96 -9.86 -10.20 -1.22
C GLN A 96 -10.83 -9.77 -0.11
N ILE A 97 -10.33 -9.24 1.01
CA ILE A 97 -11.17 -8.70 2.09
C ILE A 97 -11.82 -7.40 1.63
N PHE A 98 -11.05 -6.54 0.94
CA PHE A 98 -11.51 -5.26 0.43
C PHE A 98 -12.71 -5.40 -0.51
N LYS A 99 -12.69 -6.41 -1.40
CA LYS A 99 -13.83 -6.79 -2.26
C LYS A 99 -15.12 -7.17 -1.53
N LYS A 100 -15.05 -7.48 -0.24
CA LYS A 100 -16.21 -7.86 0.58
C LYS A 100 -16.77 -6.70 1.41
N LEU A 101 -16.20 -5.51 1.28
CA LEU A 101 -16.70 -4.29 1.93
C LEU A 101 -17.84 -3.61 1.15
N GLU A 102 -18.23 -4.16 0.00
CA GLU A 102 -19.45 -3.77 -0.74
C GLU A 102 -20.75 -4.14 0.00
#